data_AF-A0A7Y3E3W6-F1
#
_entry.id   AF-A0A7Y3E3W6-F1
#
_cell.length_a   1.000
_cell.length_b   1.000
_cell.length_c   1.000
_cell.angle_alpha   90.00
_cell.angle_beta   90.00
_cell.angle_gamma   90.00
#
_symmetry.space_group_name_H-M   'P 1'
#
loop_
_entity.id
_entity.type
_entity.pdbx_description
1 polymer ?
#
loop_
_entity_poly.entity_id
_entity_poly.type
_entity_poly.pdbx_seq_one_letter_code
_entity_poly.pdbx_strand_id
1 'polypeptide(L)'
;MRHESFRFDGLQVPVEVHGDGEPVIFLPGLGVHPGYYREGMSRLGRHFTVFVPDLSFRTHADLPARVDRYREFAEALAERHAPKAFRAGH
;
A
#
# COMPACT_ATOMS: atom_id res chain seq x y z
N MET A 1 14.53 0.60 2.78
CA MET A 1 13.28 1.30 2.45
C MET A 1 13.49 2.04 1.16
N ARG A 2 12.61 1.84 0.18
CA ARG A 2 12.58 2.59 -1.08
C ARG A 2 11.20 3.21 -1.27
N HIS A 3 11.11 4.24 -2.10
CA HIS A 3 9.84 4.86 -2.47
C HIS A 3 9.51 4.52 -3.91
N GLU A 4 8.26 4.16 -4.14
CA GLU A 4 7.69 3.93 -5.45
C GLU A 4 6.43 4.80 -5.62
N SER A 5 5.88 4.84 -6.82
CA SER A 5 4.57 5.46 -7.07
C SER A 5 3.66 4.52 -7.83
N PHE A 6 2.42 4.41 -7.39
CA PHE A 6 1.38 3.61 -7.99
C PHE A 6 0.28 4.52 -8.56
N ARG A 7 -0.10 4.32 -9.82
CA ARG A 7 -1.21 5.08 -10.41
C ARG A 7 -2.51 4.32 -10.20
N PHE A 8 -3.51 4.98 -9.63
CA PHE A 8 -4.85 4.45 -9.41
C PHE A 8 -5.89 5.55 -9.61
N ASP A 9 -6.89 5.30 -10.46
CA ASP A 9 -7.99 6.25 -10.73
C ASP A 9 -7.50 7.68 -11.06
N GLY A 10 -6.43 7.79 -11.86
CA GLY A 10 -5.81 9.08 -12.22
C GLY A 10 -4.92 9.70 -11.14
N LEU A 11 -4.92 9.17 -9.92
CA LEU A 11 -4.06 9.61 -8.81
C LEU A 11 -2.71 8.89 -8.86
N GLN A 12 -1.64 9.60 -8.51
CA GLN A 12 -0.31 9.02 -8.32
C GLN A 12 -0.02 8.87 -6.82
N VAL A 13 -0.18 7.65 -6.31
CA VAL A 13 -0.06 7.31 -4.89
C VAL A 13 1.38 6.92 -4.54
N PRO A 14 2.09 7.62 -3.65
CA PRO A 14 3.37 7.18 -3.13
C PRO A 14 3.23 5.87 -2.36
N VAL A 15 4.21 4.99 -2.51
CA VAL A 15 4.28 3.71 -1.81
C VAL A 15 5.65 3.58 -1.16
N GLU A 16 5.68 3.46 0.17
CA GLU A 16 6.89 3.05 0.89
C GLU A 16 7.04 1.52 0.76
N VAL A 17 8.23 1.07 0.38
CA VAL A 17 8.53 -0.36 0.23
C VAL A 17 9.65 -0.76 1.19
N HIS A 18 9.39 -1.80 1.98
CA HIS A 18 10.30 -2.32 3.01
C HIS A 18 10.65 -3.77 2.73
N GLY A 19 11.93 -4.11 2.77
CA GLY A 19 12.39 -5.48 2.55
C GLY A 19 12.34 -5.94 1.10
N ASP A 20 12.74 -7.19 0.89
CA ASP A 20 12.85 -7.83 -0.43
C ASP A 20 12.42 -9.32 -0.39
N GLY A 21 11.51 -9.67 0.54
CA GLY A 21 10.95 -11.02 0.73
C GLY A 21 9.61 -11.26 0.02
N GLU A 22 8.80 -12.19 0.55
CA GLU A 22 7.44 -12.44 0.03
C GLU A 22 6.55 -11.20 0.17
N PRO A 23 5.69 -10.89 -0.81
CA PRO A 23 4.96 -9.63 -0.85
C PRO A 23 3.83 -9.59 0.17
N VAL A 24 3.76 -8.49 0.91
CA VAL A 24 2.67 -8.15 1.84
C VAL A 24 2.21 -6.72 1.55
N ILE A 25 0.91 -6.52 1.44
CA ILE A 25 0.34 -5.18 1.35
C ILE A 25 -0.17 -4.80 2.72
N PHE A 26 0.35 -3.70 3.26
CA PHE A 26 -0.14 -3.11 4.49
C PHE A 26 -0.90 -1.83 4.13
N LEU A 27 -2.19 -1.80 4.40
CA LEU A 27 -3.03 -0.63 4.17
C LEU A 27 -3.13 0.17 5.48
N PRO A 28 -2.58 1.39 5.54
CA PRO A 28 -2.83 2.29 6.65
C PRO A 28 -4.33 2.58 6.83
N GLY A 29 -4.70 3.02 8.03
CA GLY A 29 -6.04 3.57 8.24
C GLY A 29 -6.30 4.76 7.32
N LEU A 30 -7.59 5.01 7.01
CA LEU A 30 -8.04 6.15 6.22
C LEU A 30 -7.44 7.47 6.76
N GLY A 31 -6.76 8.23 5.90
CA GLY A 31 -6.14 9.51 6.26
C GLY A 31 -4.82 9.39 7.02
N VAL A 32 -4.31 8.18 7.24
CA VAL A 32 -3.09 7.94 8.02
C VAL A 32 -1.88 7.83 7.10
N HIS A 33 -0.84 8.61 7.41
CA HIS A 33 0.43 8.58 6.68
C HIS A 33 1.28 7.33 7.05
N PRO A 34 1.96 6.66 6.11
CA PRO A 34 2.78 5.45 6.35
C PRO A 34 3.80 5.61 7.48
N GLY A 35 4.37 6.80 7.62
CA GLY A 35 5.35 7.14 8.65
C GLY A 35 4.93 6.80 10.10
N TYR A 36 3.63 6.72 10.41
CA TYR A 36 3.16 6.27 11.73
C TYR A 36 3.52 4.80 12.05
N TYR A 37 3.74 3.98 11.02
CA TYR A 37 4.02 2.55 11.14
C TYR A 37 5.48 2.19 10.86
N ARG A 38 6.35 3.19 10.64
CA ARG A 38 7.73 2.98 10.14
C ARG A 38 8.50 1.90 10.88
N GLU A 39 8.45 1.89 12.21
CA GLU A 39 9.17 0.88 13.00
C GLU A 39 8.62 -0.53 12.77
N GLY A 40 7.30 -0.69 12.81
CA GLY A 40 6.63 -1.96 12.53
C GLY A 40 6.93 -2.47 11.12
N MET A 41 6.85 -1.59 10.13
CA MET A 41 7.14 -1.91 8.73
C MET A 41 8.61 -2.29 8.53
N SER A 42 9.53 -1.63 9.25
CA SER A 42 10.94 -2.02 9.24
C SER A 42 11.19 -3.40 9.83
N ARG A 43 10.42 -3.82 10.83
CA ARG A 43 10.53 -5.17 11.44
C ARG A 43 9.94 -6.23 10.51
N LEU A 44 8.75 -5.99 9.95
CA LEU A 44 8.12 -6.87 8.96
C LEU A 44 8.97 -7.00 7.69
N GLY A 45 9.59 -5.91 7.24
CA GLY A 45 10.49 -5.88 6.08
C GLY A 45 11.76 -6.73 6.22
N ARG A 46 12.04 -7.29 7.41
CA ARG A 46 13.13 -8.28 7.56
C ARG A 46 12.76 -9.66 7.01
N HIS A 47 11.47 -9.90 6.80
CA HIS A 47 10.93 -11.20 6.40
C HIS A 47 10.11 -11.12 5.10
N PHE A 48 9.53 -9.96 4.81
CA PHE A 48 8.61 -9.73 3.70
C PHE A 48 9.04 -8.53 2.85
N THR A 49 8.51 -8.42 1.63
CA THR A 49 8.44 -7.15 0.90
C THR A 49 7.12 -6.47 1.24
N VAL A 50 7.15 -5.44 2.08
CA VAL A 50 5.94 -4.74 2.54
C VAL A 50 5.72 -3.50 1.71
N PHE A 51 4.55 -3.41 1.06
CA PHE A 51 4.10 -2.24 0.30
C PHE A 51 3.12 -1.43 1.15
N VAL A 52 3.47 -0.17 1.42
CA VAL A 52 2.72 0.74 2.29
C VAL A 52 2.36 1.99 1.52
N PRO A 53 1.15 2.07 0.95
CA PRO A 53 0.71 3.23 0.21
C PRO A 53 0.37 4.40 1.15
N ASP A 54 0.69 5.62 0.72
CA ASP A 54 0.29 6.82 1.43
C ASP A 54 -1.17 7.16 1.13
N LEU A 55 -2.02 6.95 2.14
CA LEU A 55 -3.46 7.20 2.06
C LEU A 55 -3.85 8.45 2.87
N SER A 56 -2.86 9.30 3.18
CA SER A 56 -3.11 10.55 3.90
C SER A 56 -3.72 11.62 2.99
N PHE A 57 -4.67 12.36 3.54
CA PHE A 57 -5.36 13.44 2.81
C PHE A 57 -4.44 14.58 2.38
N ARG A 58 -3.25 14.70 2.98
CA ARG A 58 -2.24 15.68 2.58
C ARG A 58 -1.71 15.40 1.18
N THR A 59 -1.49 14.12 0.89
CA THR A 59 -0.89 13.67 -0.37
C THR A 59 -1.97 13.51 -1.43
N HIS A 60 -3.18 13.14 -1.00
CA HIS A 60 -4.30 12.87 -1.89
C HIS A 60 -5.62 13.37 -1.29
N ALA A 61 -5.89 14.67 -1.43
CA ALA A 61 -7.17 15.27 -1.03
C ALA A 61 -8.37 14.59 -1.72
N ASP A 62 -8.14 14.03 -2.92
CA ASP A 62 -9.13 13.37 -3.75
C ASP A 62 -9.18 11.84 -3.54
N LEU A 63 -8.26 11.23 -2.77
CA LEU A 63 -8.37 9.80 -2.47
C LEU A 63 -9.62 9.64 -1.60
N PRO A 64 -10.67 9.03 -2.14
CA PRO A 64 -12.01 9.37 -1.72
C PRO A 64 -12.28 8.86 -0.32
N ALA A 65 -13.09 9.62 0.41
CA ALA A 65 -13.70 9.23 1.69
C ALA A 65 -14.69 8.05 1.58
N ARG A 66 -14.45 7.09 0.67
CA ARG A 66 -15.34 5.97 0.34
C ARG A 66 -14.59 4.63 0.41
N VAL A 67 -15.12 3.73 1.23
CA VAL A 67 -14.56 2.39 1.52
C VAL A 67 -14.39 1.53 0.25
N ASP A 68 -15.30 1.63 -0.72
CA ASP A 68 -15.25 0.81 -1.94
C ASP A 68 -13.99 1.07 -2.77
N ARG A 69 -13.58 2.33 -2.84
CA ARG A 69 -12.38 2.76 -3.58
C ARG A 69 -11.09 2.30 -2.90
N TYR A 70 -11.10 2.16 -1.57
CA TYR A 70 -9.98 1.57 -0.82
C TYR A 70 -9.80 0.10 -1.16
N ARG A 71 -10.92 -0.63 -1.30
CA ARG A 71 -10.89 -2.04 -1.70
C ARG A 71 -10.37 -2.18 -3.12
N GLU A 72 -10.94 -1.46 -4.08
CA GLU A 72 -10.48 -1.48 -5.48
C GLU A 72 -8.98 -1.13 -5.59
N PHE A 73 -8.53 -0.15 -4.82
CA PHE A 73 -7.12 0.22 -4.74
C PHE A 73 -6.25 -0.93 -4.20
N ALA A 74 -6.67 -1.56 -3.11
CA ALA A 74 -5.95 -2.68 -2.51
C ALA A 74 -5.85 -3.87 -3.47
N GLU A 75 -6.93 -4.19 -4.16
CA GLU A 75 -7.00 -5.24 -5.18
C GLU A 75 -6.05 -4.91 -6.35
N ALA A 76 -6.08 -3.69 -6.88
CA ALA A 76 -5.18 -3.26 -7.96
C ALA A 76 -3.70 -3.27 -7.56
N LEU A 77 -3.40 -2.89 -6.31
CA LEU A 77 -2.04 -2.95 -5.77
C LEU A 77 -1.58 -4.41 -5.61
N ALA A 78 -2.49 -5.29 -5.17
CA ALA A 78 -2.24 -6.73 -5.04
C ALA A 78 -2.01 -7.41 -6.38
N GLU A 79 -2.78 -7.06 -7.42
CA GLU A 79 -2.54 -7.57 -8.77
C GLU A 79 -1.16 -7.20 -9.30
N ARG A 80 -0.67 -5.99 -9.02
CA ARG A 80 0.64 -5.54 -9.47
C ARG A 80 1.80 -6.17 -8.69
N HIS A 81 1.68 -6.24 -7.36
CA HIS A 81 2.81 -6.53 -6.48
C HIS A 81 2.75 -7.90 -5.80
N ALA A 82 1.57 -8.52 -5.74
CA ALA A 82 1.33 -9.81 -5.10
C ALA A 82 0.34 -10.72 -5.89
N PRO A 83 0.44 -10.87 -7.23
CA PRO A 83 -0.60 -11.50 -8.05
C PRO A 83 -0.88 -12.97 -7.68
N LYS A 84 0.12 -13.70 -7.18
CA LYS A 84 -0.03 -15.10 -6.74
C LYS A 84 -0.82 -15.21 -5.43
N ALA A 85 -0.60 -14.28 -4.49
CA ALA A 85 -1.33 -14.26 -3.22
C ALA A 85 -2.78 -13.82 -3.42
N PHE A 86 -3.01 -12.88 -4.34
CA PHE A 86 -4.36 -12.39 -4.67
C PHE A 86 -5.23 -13.49 -5.30
N ARG A 87 -4.72 -14.21 -6.30
CA ARG A 87 -5.47 -15.26 -7.01
C ARG A 87 -5.82 -16.50 -6.18
N ALA A 88 -5.17 -16.72 -5.04
CA ALA A 88 -5.43 -17.87 -4.19
C ALA A 88 -6.65 -17.69 -3.26
N GLY A 89 -7.16 -16.45 -3.13
CA GLY A 89 -8.26 -16.10 -2.23
C GLY A 89 -9.53 -15.59 -2.92
N HIS A 90 -9.58 -15.60 -4.25
CA HIS A 90 -10.70 -15.14 -5.08
C HIS A 90 -11.25 -16.25 -5.98
#